data_AF-A0A1H8JP95-F1
#
_entry.id   AF-A0A1H8JP95-F1
#
_cell.length_a   1.000
_cell.length_b   1.000
_cell.length_c   1.000
_cell.angle_alpha   90.00
_cell.angle_beta   90.00
_cell.angle_gamma   90.00
#
_symmetry.space_group_name_H-M   'P 1'
#
loop_
_entity.id
_entity.type
_entity.pdbx_description
1 polymer ?
#
loop_
_entity_poly.entity_id
_entity_poly.type
_entity_poly.pdbx_seq_one_letter_code
_entity_poly.pdbx_strand_id
1 'polypeptide(L)'
;MGLEKFDPALAVHDLIQDLKWSVELRAEFTANEAAVLDRYPLRPDERRAIETRNFLALYDIGLHPYLGGQLARLIFGNEAGKGATVAVNKLVESLQGKGSVA
;
A
#
# COMPACT_ATOMS: atom_id res chain seq x y z
N MET A 1 -10.88 0.93 12.60
CA MET A 1 -10.75 2.32 12.14
C MET A 1 -11.88 2.59 11.17
N GLY A 2 -12.73 3.58 11.46
CA GLY A 2 -13.86 3.96 10.59
C GLY A 2 -13.41 4.86 9.42
N LEU A 3 -14.35 5.26 8.57
CA LEU A 3 -14.13 6.21 7.46
C LEU A 3 -13.94 7.66 7.93
N GLU A 4 -13.86 7.90 9.25
CA GLU A 4 -13.82 9.24 9.86
C GLU A 4 -12.60 10.07 9.43
N LYS A 5 -11.51 9.41 9.06
CA LYS A 5 -10.28 10.04 8.53
C LYS A 5 -10.15 9.91 7.01
N PHE A 6 -11.10 9.30 6.31
CA PHE A 6 -10.95 9.01 4.88
C PHE A 6 -10.74 10.30 4.07
N ASP A 7 -9.63 10.37 3.35
CA ASP A 7 -9.28 11.47 2.46
C ASP A 7 -9.34 10.98 1.01
N PRO A 8 -10.42 11.28 0.24
CA PRO A 8 -10.56 10.80 -1.14
C PRO A 8 -9.58 11.45 -2.11
N ALA A 9 -8.81 12.47 -1.70
CA ALA A 9 -7.85 13.17 -2.56
C ALA A 9 -6.47 12.52 -2.58
N LEU A 10 -6.26 11.42 -1.83
CA LEU A 10 -4.97 10.72 -1.80
C LEU A 10 -4.72 9.98 -3.12
N ALA A 11 -3.62 10.32 -3.80
CA ALA A 11 -3.23 9.72 -5.07
C ALA A 11 -2.89 8.22 -4.94
N VAL A 12 -2.58 7.74 -3.73
CA VAL A 12 -2.39 6.31 -3.46
C VAL A 12 -3.66 5.49 -3.76
N HIS A 13 -4.86 6.08 -3.73
CA HIS A 13 -6.08 5.36 -4.11
C HIS A 13 -6.07 4.96 -5.58
N ASP A 14 -5.69 5.90 -6.46
CA ASP A 14 -5.59 5.66 -7.91
C ASP A 14 -4.49 4.63 -8.21
N LEU A 15 -3.32 4.78 -7.59
CA LEU A 15 -2.23 3.80 -7.69
C LEU A 15 -2.71 2.38 -7.35
N ILE A 16 -3.45 2.21 -6.26
CA ILE A 16 -3.96 0.89 -5.85
C ILE A 16 -4.96 0.33 -6.87
N GLN A 17 -5.84 1.16 -7.42
CA GLN A 17 -6.79 0.74 -8.45
C GLN A 17 -6.06 0.31 -9.72
N ASP A 18 -5.09 1.09 -10.19
CA ASP A 18 -4.33 0.76 -11.39
C ASP A 18 -3.53 -0.53 -11.21
N LEU A 19 -2.83 -0.66 -10.07
CA LEU A 19 -2.10 -1.89 -9.72
C LEU A 19 -3.03 -3.09 -9.62
N LYS A 20 -4.30 -2.93 -9.25
CA LYS A 20 -5.25 -4.04 -9.20
C LYS A 20 -5.59 -4.57 -10.59
N TRP A 21 -5.67 -3.70 -11.60
CA TRP A 21 -6.17 -4.07 -12.92
C TRP A 21 -5.08 -4.32 -13.97
N SER A 22 -3.89 -3.70 -13.85
CA SER A 22 -2.78 -3.91 -14.79
C SER A 22 -1.76 -4.90 -14.27
N VAL A 23 -1.55 -5.99 -15.02
CA VAL A 23 -0.51 -6.99 -14.73
C VAL A 23 0.87 -6.39 -15.00
N GLU A 24 0.98 -5.60 -16.06
CA GLU A 24 2.19 -4.94 -16.52
C GLU A 24 2.67 -3.93 -15.46
N LEU A 25 1.76 -3.09 -14.97
CA LEU A 25 2.07 -2.12 -13.93
C LEU A 25 2.51 -2.81 -12.63
N ARG A 26 1.92 -3.95 -12.26
CA ARG A 26 2.39 -4.74 -11.10
C ARG A 26 3.80 -5.29 -11.30
N ALA A 27 4.10 -5.78 -12.50
CA ALA A 27 5.44 -6.27 -12.82
C ALA A 27 6.46 -5.13 -12.76
N GLU A 28 6.13 -3.96 -13.31
CA GLU A 28 6.95 -2.75 -13.21
C GLU A 28 7.11 -2.28 -11.76
N PHE A 29 6.04 -2.29 -10.97
CA PHE A 29 6.08 -1.90 -9.56
C PHE A 29 6.98 -2.84 -8.75
N THR A 30 6.96 -4.14 -9.06
CA THR A 30 7.84 -5.13 -8.42
C THR A 30 9.30 -4.94 -8.85
N ALA A 31 9.56 -4.60 -10.11
CA ALA A 31 10.90 -4.44 -10.65
C ALA A 31 11.54 -3.08 -10.27
N ASN A 32 10.75 -2.01 -10.24
CA ASN A 32 11.19 -0.65 -9.95
C ASN A 32 10.02 0.18 -9.40
N GLU A 33 9.74 -0.03 -8.11
CA GLU A 33 8.68 0.67 -7.39
C GLU A 33 8.79 2.19 -7.54
N ALA A 34 9.99 2.77 -7.31
CA ALA A 34 10.19 4.21 -7.34
C ALA A 34 9.77 4.84 -8.68
N ALA A 35 10.12 4.20 -9.81
CA ALA A 35 9.75 4.69 -11.14
C ALA A 35 8.24 4.60 -11.43
N VAL A 36 7.51 3.69 -10.77
CA VAL A 36 6.04 3.65 -10.84
C VAL A 36 5.46 4.74 -9.95
N LEU A 37 5.96 4.89 -8.71
CA LEU A 37 5.50 5.94 -7.78
C LEU A 37 5.69 7.35 -8.36
N ASP A 38 6.78 7.60 -9.10
CA ASP A 38 7.06 8.87 -9.78
C ASP A 38 5.98 9.29 -10.82
N ARG A 39 5.13 8.34 -11.26
CA ARG A 39 4.05 8.61 -12.23
C ARG A 39 2.79 9.17 -11.58
N TYR A 40 2.68 9.06 -10.26
CA TYR A 40 1.52 9.49 -9.49
C TYR A 40 1.85 10.78 -8.74
N PRO A 41 0.88 11.70 -8.58
CA PRO A 41 1.06 12.93 -7.81
C PRO A 41 0.98 12.65 -6.31
N LEU A 42 1.72 11.66 -5.81
CA LEU A 42 1.76 11.28 -4.40
C LEU A 42 2.35 12.43 -3.57
N ARG A 43 1.66 12.76 -2.48
CA ARG A 43 2.26 13.63 -1.47
C ARG A 43 3.51 12.96 -0.86
N PRO A 44 4.45 13.74 -0.30
CA PRO A 44 5.67 13.18 0.29
C PRO A 44 5.42 12.18 1.43
N ASP A 45 4.33 12.35 2.19
CA ASP A 45 3.91 11.45 3.26
C ASP A 45 3.33 10.13 2.72
N GLU A 46 2.50 10.18 1.67
CA GLU A 46 2.00 8.99 0.97
C GLU A 46 3.16 8.14 0.43
N ARG A 47 4.06 8.76 -0.34
CA ARG A 47 5.21 8.08 -0.94
C ARG A 47 6.09 7.42 0.10
N ARG A 48 6.48 8.17 1.14
CA ARG A 48 7.31 7.66 2.22
C ARG A 48 6.65 6.47 2.89
N ALA A 49 5.35 6.56 3.18
CA ALA A 49 4.64 5.49 3.86
C ALA A 49 4.53 4.22 3.00
N ILE A 50 4.40 4.34 1.68
CA ILE A 50 4.45 3.20 0.76
C ILE A 50 5.86 2.59 0.77
N GLU A 51 6.90 3.38 0.49
CA GLU A 51 8.30 2.93 0.39
C GLU A 51 8.77 2.24 1.67
N THR A 52 8.40 2.76 2.84
CA THR A 52 8.76 2.17 4.14
C THR A 52 7.76 1.13 4.65
N ARG A 53 6.76 0.75 3.85
CA ARG A 53 5.70 -0.21 4.22
C ARG A 53 4.94 0.16 5.50
N ASN A 54 4.76 1.44 5.75
CA ASN A 54 4.09 1.99 6.93
C ASN A 54 2.60 2.22 6.65
N PHE A 55 1.80 1.15 6.73
CA PHE A 55 0.36 1.21 6.54
C PHE A 55 -0.36 2.00 7.63
N LEU A 56 0.19 2.04 8.86
CA LEU A 56 -0.36 2.89 9.92
C LEU A 56 -0.31 4.36 9.52
N ALA A 57 0.83 4.84 9.02
CA ALA A 57 0.96 6.21 8.51
C ALA A 57 -0.02 6.48 7.35
N LEU A 58 -0.20 5.52 6.43
CA LEU A 58 -1.20 5.64 5.37
C LEU A 58 -2.62 5.78 5.94
N TYR A 59 -3.00 4.99 6.95
CA TYR A 59 -4.32 5.11 7.57
C TYR A 59 -4.50 6.40 8.36
N ASP A 60 -3.44 6.88 9.01
CA ASP A 60 -3.48 8.14 9.76
C ASP A 60 -3.67 9.36 8.87
N ILE A 61 -3.15 9.33 7.63
CA ILE A 61 -3.34 10.39 6.63
C ILE A 61 -4.61 10.22 5.78
N GLY A 62 -5.39 9.14 6.01
CA GLY A 62 -6.72 8.97 5.44
C GLY A 62 -6.88 7.90 4.37
N LEU A 63 -5.93 6.96 4.24
CA LEU A 63 -6.09 5.81 3.34
C LEU A 63 -7.34 5.01 3.71
N HIS A 64 -8.13 4.64 2.70
CA HIS A 64 -9.28 3.77 2.91
C HIS A 64 -8.86 2.37 3.38
N PRO A 65 -9.40 1.83 4.50
CA PRO A 65 -9.00 0.53 5.05
C PRO A 65 -9.04 -0.64 4.04
N TYR A 66 -10.09 -0.70 3.21
CA TYR A 66 -10.21 -1.71 2.15
C TYR A 66 -9.07 -1.63 1.11
N LEU A 67 -8.69 -0.41 0.69
CA LEU A 67 -7.61 -0.22 -0.28
C LEU A 67 -6.24 -0.53 0.35
N GLY A 68 -6.04 -0.19 1.63
CA GLY A 68 -4.84 -0.60 2.36
C GLY A 68 -4.66 -2.11 2.45
N GLY A 69 -5.74 -2.86 2.67
CA GLY A 69 -5.71 -4.32 2.59
C GLY A 69 -5.36 -4.85 1.19
N GLN A 70 -5.81 -4.18 0.13
CA GLN A 70 -5.45 -4.53 -1.26
C GLN A 70 -3.98 -4.24 -1.55
N LEU A 71 -3.49 -3.06 -1.18
CA LEU A 71 -2.08 -2.70 -1.34
C LEU A 71 -1.16 -3.67 -0.60
N ALA A 72 -1.48 -4.04 0.64
CA ALA A 72 -0.71 -5.03 1.39
C ALA A 72 -0.64 -6.39 0.66
N ARG A 73 -1.74 -6.83 0.04
CA ARG A 73 -1.76 -8.06 -0.76
C ARG A 73 -0.95 -7.92 -2.05
N LEU A 74 -1.00 -6.78 -2.72
CA LEU A 74 -0.21 -6.51 -3.92
C LEU A 74 1.30 -6.51 -3.63
N ILE A 75 1.71 -5.96 -2.47
CA ILE A 75 3.12 -5.88 -2.08
C ILE A 75 3.64 -7.21 -1.52
N PHE A 76 2.88 -7.88 -0.64
CA PHE A 76 3.37 -9.05 0.10
C PHE A 76 2.81 -10.40 -0.37
N GLY A 77 1.73 -10.39 -1.15
CA GLY A 77 0.95 -11.56 -1.49
C GLY A 77 1.07 -11.96 -2.95
N ASN A 78 2.28 -12.23 -3.43
CA ASN A 78 2.50 -12.62 -4.84
C ASN A 78 2.21 -14.11 -5.14
N GLU A 79 1.77 -14.91 -4.18
CA GLU A 79 1.33 -16.29 -4.42
C GLU A 79 0.03 -16.57 -3.65
N ALA A 80 -1.06 -16.80 -4.39
CA ALA A 80 -2.37 -17.14 -3.84
C ALA A 80 -2.25 -18.35 -2.90
N GLY A 81 -2.61 -18.14 -1.62
CA GLY A 81 -2.49 -19.15 -0.56
C GLY A 81 -1.66 -18.63 0.62
N LYS A 82 -0.36 -18.92 0.65
CA LYS A 82 0.55 -18.56 1.77
C LYS A 82 0.84 -17.06 1.86
N GLY A 83 0.86 -16.34 0.72
CA GLY A 83 1.14 -14.90 0.69
C GLY A 83 0.06 -14.04 1.35
N ALA A 84 -1.20 -14.49 1.36
CA ALA A 84 -2.30 -13.76 1.98
C ALA A 84 -2.16 -13.70 3.52
N THR A 85 -1.73 -14.79 4.16
CA THR A 85 -1.45 -14.81 5.60
C THR A 85 -0.24 -13.93 5.95
N VAL A 86 0.79 -13.93 5.11
CA VAL A 86 1.97 -13.05 5.28
C VAL A 86 1.57 -11.58 5.13
N ALA A 87 0.77 -11.23 4.11
CA ALA A 87 0.28 -9.87 3.91
C ALA A 87 -0.56 -9.38 5.10
N VAL A 88 -1.43 -10.23 5.64
CA VAL A 88 -2.23 -9.92 6.84
C VAL A 88 -1.33 -9.75 8.06
N ASN A 89 -0.37 -10.65 8.28
CA ASN A 89 0.56 -10.53 9.42
C ASN A 89 1.41 -9.27 9.32
N LYS A 90 1.94 -8.94 8.13
CA LYS A 90 2.70 -7.71 7.90
C LYS A 90 1.87 -6.45 8.06
N LEU A 91 0.60 -6.49 7.61
CA LEU A 91 -0.35 -5.41 7.86
C LEU A 91 -0.61 -5.23 9.37
N VAL A 92 -0.80 -6.32 10.11
CA VAL A 92 -1.01 -6.30 11.57
C VAL A 92 0.25 -5.80 12.29
N GLU A 93 1.44 -6.25 11.91
CA GLU A 93 2.72 -5.74 12.43
C GLU A 93 2.86 -4.23 12.21
N SER A 94 2.55 -3.76 10.99
CA SER A 94 2.56 -2.33 10.65
C SER A 94 1.56 -1.53 11.50
N LEU A 95 0.32 -2.03 11.65
CA LEU A 95 -0.72 -1.43 12.49
C LEU A 95 -0.35 -1.37 13.97
N GLN A 96 0.47 -2.29 14.45
CA GLN A 96 0.99 -2.30 15.82
C GLN A 96 2.25 -1.45 15.99
N GLY A 97 2.72 -0.76 14.94
CA GLY A 97 3.96 0.02 14.95
C GLY A 97 5.24 -0.84 14.98
N LYS A 98 5.12 -2.15 14.69
CA LYS A 98 6.21 -3.13 14.69
C LYS A 98 6.79 -3.40 13.29
N GLY A 99 6.16 -2.86 12.25
CA GLY A 99 6.56 -3.00 10.85
C GLY A 99 7.40 -1.81 10.36
N SER A 100 8.67 -1.78 10.74
CA SER A 100 9.72 -1.11 9.97
C SER A 100 10.79 -2.16 9.71
N VAL A 101 11.08 -2.42 8.45
CA VAL A 101 12.25 -3.22 8.05
C VAL A 101 13.11 -2.29 7.23
N ALA A 102 14.36 -2.17 7.68
CA ALA A 102 15.44 -1.43 7.04
C ALA A 102 15.69 -1.89 5.60
#